data_AF-A0ABD1LI03-F1
#
_entry.id   AF-A0ABD1LI03-F1
#
_cell.length_a   1.000
_cell.length_b   1.000
_cell.length_c   1.000
_cell.angle_alpha   90.00
_cell.angle_beta   90.00
_cell.angle_gamma   90.00
#
_symmetry.space_group_name_H-M   'P 1'
#
loop_
_entity.id
_entity.type
_entity.pdbx_description
1 polymer ?
#
loop_
_entity_poly.entity_id
_entity_poly.type
_entity_poly.pdbx_seq_one_letter_code
_entity_poly.pdbx_strand_id
1 'polypeptide(L)'
;MSFYSLGMALIKDIPDIEGDRAYGIESFAAVFGPKRIFWTSVSLFEMAFGAAFLAGATSPSLLIKFISGVGNVVLALVLWYHAKSTDFRSKKSISSFFKLIWKLLCVEYLLMPLVR
;
A
#
# COMPACT_ATOMS: atom_id res chain seq x y z
N MET A 1 8.85 -4.26 -6.99
CA MET A 1 9.56 -3.62 -5.86
C MET A 1 9.44 -2.11 -5.84
N SER A 2 9.70 -1.40 -6.93
CA SER A 2 9.70 0.08 -6.99
C SER A 2 8.37 0.75 -6.56
N PHE A 3 7.22 0.20 -6.96
CA PHE A 3 5.92 0.77 -6.56
C PHE A 3 5.63 0.62 -5.06
N TYR A 4 5.92 -0.54 -4.46
CA TYR A 4 5.77 -0.76 -3.03
C TYR A 4 6.62 0.22 -2.21
N SER A 5 7.90 0.39 -2.57
CA SER A 5 8.80 1.31 -1.86
C SER A 5 8.37 2.76 -1.99
N LEU A 6 7.90 3.19 -3.17
CA LEU A 6 7.43 4.56 -3.39
C LEU A 6 6.12 4.82 -2.62
N GLY A 7 5.17 3.89 -2.67
CA GLY A 7 3.92 3.97 -1.90
C GLY A 7 4.19 4.08 -0.40
N MET A 8 5.15 3.29 0.11
CA MET A 8 5.58 3.32 1.50
C MET A 8 6.25 4.64 1.90
N ALA A 9 7.15 5.15 1.06
CA ALA A 9 7.83 6.42 1.30
C ALA A 9 6.83 7.59 1.41
N LEU A 10 5.76 7.56 0.62
CA LEU A 10 4.71 8.58 0.64
C LEU A 10 3.77 8.44 1.85
N ILE A 11 3.34 7.22 2.19
CA ILE A 11 2.33 7.03 3.24
C ILE A 11 2.90 7.19 4.66
N LYS A 12 4.20 6.93 4.86
CA LYS A 12 4.84 7.05 6.18
C LYS A 12 4.80 8.49 6.70
N ASP A 13 4.87 9.48 5.81
CA ASP A 13 4.93 10.90 6.20
C ASP A 13 3.56 11.43 6.63
N ILE A 14 2.46 10.77 6.24
CA ILE A 14 1.08 11.21 6.58
C ILE A 14 0.82 11.27 8.09
N PRO A 15 1.07 10.21 8.89
CA PRO A 15 0.92 10.28 10.33
C PRO A 15 1.90 11.25 11.01
N ASP A 16 3.02 11.55 10.36
CA ASP A 16 4.12 12.37 10.91
C ASP A 16 3.98 13.87 10.62
N ILE A 17 3.03 14.29 9.76
CA ILE A 17 2.83 15.71 9.34
C ILE A 17 2.84 16.70 10.52
N GLU A 18 2.17 16.37 11.62
CA GLU A 18 2.10 17.29 12.76
C GLU A 18 3.44 17.40 13.50
N GLY A 19 4.18 16.30 13.58
CA GLY A 19 5.54 16.30 14.11
C GLY A 19 6.46 17.10 13.21
N ASP A 20 6.45 16.82 11.90
CA ASP A 20 7.27 17.52 10.90
C ASP A 20 7.05 19.04 10.97
N ARG A 21 5.79 19.49 10.99
CA ARG A 21 5.45 20.91 11.09
C ARG A 21 5.91 21.56 12.39
N ALA A 22 5.88 20.84 13.51
CA ALA A 22 6.36 21.36 14.79
C ALA A 22 7.88 21.66 14.79
N TYR A 23 8.64 20.97 13.92
CA TYR A 23 10.07 21.18 13.73
C TYR A 23 10.41 22.00 12.47
N GLY A 24 9.42 22.59 11.80
CA GLY A 24 9.63 23.38 10.59
C GLY A 24 10.00 22.56 9.34
N ILE A 25 9.71 21.26 9.34
CA ILE A 25 9.94 20.37 8.19
C ILE A 25 8.70 20.37 7.30
N GLU A 26 8.89 20.70 6.03
CA GLU A 26 7.84 20.63 5.01
C GLU A 26 7.89 19.29 4.26
N SER A 27 7.39 18.22 4.89
CA SER A 27 7.31 16.92 4.22
C SER A 27 6.37 16.95 3.01
N PHE A 28 6.53 16.00 2.10
CA PHE A 28 5.73 15.95 0.87
C PHE A 28 4.23 15.88 1.15
N ALA A 29 3.84 15.16 2.20
CA ALA A 29 2.46 15.10 2.68
C ALA A 29 1.99 16.40 3.34
N ALA A 30 2.88 17.16 3.99
CA ALA A 30 2.58 18.46 4.58
C ALA A 30 2.31 19.54 3.52
N VAL A 31 3.01 19.49 2.38
CA VAL A 31 2.91 20.45 1.26
C VAL A 31 1.73 20.14 0.35
N PHE A 32 1.61 18.90 -0.13
CA PHE A 32 0.59 18.52 -1.14
C PHE A 32 -0.74 18.07 -0.52
N GLY A 33 -0.77 17.90 0.80
CA GLY A 33 -1.94 17.55 1.57
C GLY A 33 -2.09 16.03 1.79
N PRO A 34 -2.50 15.60 3.00
CA PRO A 34 -2.52 14.19 3.40
C PRO A 34 -3.44 13.34 2.53
N LYS A 35 -4.61 13.87 2.16
CA LYS A 35 -5.61 13.13 1.36
C LYS A 35 -5.10 12.81 -0.05
N ARG A 36 -4.40 13.75 -0.69
CA ARG A 36 -3.85 13.54 -2.04
C ARG A 36 -2.74 12.51 -1.99
N ILE A 37 -1.80 12.64 -1.05
CA ILE A 37 -0.68 11.70 -0.89
C ILE A 37 -1.18 10.30 -0.54
N PHE A 38 -2.19 10.19 0.33
CA PHE A 38 -2.81 8.92 0.66
C PHE A 38 -3.32 8.18 -0.57
N TRP A 39 -4.15 8.83 -1.40
CA TRP A 39 -4.71 8.20 -2.59
C TRP A 39 -3.64 7.89 -3.65
N THR A 40 -2.59 8.71 -3.76
CA THR A 40 -1.43 8.39 -4.60
C THR A 40 -0.73 7.12 -4.11
N SER A 41 -0.49 6.99 -2.79
CA SER A 41 0.08 5.77 -2.21
C SER A 41 -0.80 4.54 -2.43
N VAL A 42 -2.12 4.66 -2.22
CA VAL A 42 -3.07 3.57 -2.49
C VAL A 42 -2.98 3.13 -3.94
N SER A 43 -3.02 4.06 -4.90
CA SER A 43 -2.88 3.73 -6.32
C SER A 43 -1.56 3.05 -6.66
N LEU A 44 -0.45 3.45 -6.02
CA LEU A 44 0.85 2.78 -6.20
C LEU A 44 0.83 1.33 -5.69
N PHE A 45 0.20 1.08 -4.54
CA PHE A 45 0.05 -0.28 -4.01
C PHE A 45 -0.88 -1.13 -4.88
N GLU A 46 -1.99 -0.59 -5.37
CA GLU A 46 -2.88 -1.28 -6.32
C GLU A 46 -2.15 -1.67 -7.61
N MET A 47 -1.35 -0.75 -8.18
CA MET A 47 -0.52 -1.07 -9.36
C MET A 47 0.50 -2.16 -9.06
N ALA A 48 1.06 -2.18 -7.85
CA ALA A 48 2.02 -3.20 -7.44
C ALA A 48 1.37 -4.59 -7.32
N PHE A 49 0.20 -4.69 -6.67
CA PHE A 49 -0.58 -5.93 -6.61
C PHE A 49 -1.05 -6.38 -7.99
N GLY A 50 -1.47 -5.44 -8.85
CA GLY A 50 -1.85 -5.73 -10.23
C GLY A 50 -0.68 -6.28 -11.06
N ALA A 51 0.53 -5.72 -10.91
CA ALA A 51 1.72 -6.23 -11.57
C ALA A 51 2.09 -7.65 -11.08
N ALA A 52 1.99 -7.90 -9.77
CA ALA A 52 2.24 -9.22 -9.19
C ALA A 52 1.18 -10.26 -9.62
N PHE A 53 -0.09 -9.86 -9.74
CA PHE A 53 -1.15 -10.68 -10.34
C PHE A 53 -0.79 -11.08 -11.77
N LEU A 54 -0.43 -10.11 -12.62
CA LEU A 54 -0.09 -10.37 -14.02
C LEU A 54 1.12 -11.28 -14.15
N ALA A 55 2.14 -11.07 -13.32
CA ALA A 55 3.32 -11.94 -13.30
C ALA A 55 2.97 -13.36 -12.81
N GLY A 56 2.13 -13.51 -11.79
CA GLY A 56 1.67 -14.83 -11.35
C GLY A 56 0.87 -15.58 -12.42
N ALA A 57 0.11 -14.86 -13.24
CA ALA A 57 -0.70 -15.43 -14.31
C ALA A 57 0.13 -16.05 -15.46
N THR A 58 1.41 -15.67 -15.61
CA THR A 58 2.30 -16.24 -16.65
C THR A 58 2.97 -17.55 -16.23
N SER A 59 2.86 -17.97 -14.96
CA SER A 59 3.46 -19.21 -14.46
C SER A 59 2.93 -20.45 -15.20
N PRO A 60 3.72 -21.50 -15.49
CA PRO A 60 3.20 -22.73 -16.09
C PRO A 60 2.36 -23.57 -15.12
N SER A 61 2.50 -23.37 -13.81
CA SER A 61 1.78 -24.12 -12.79
C SER A 61 0.42 -23.50 -12.46
N LEU A 62 -0.66 -24.26 -12.65
CA LEU A 62 -2.02 -23.82 -12.31
C LEU A 62 -2.18 -23.45 -10.83
N LEU A 63 -1.50 -24.18 -9.95
CA LEU A 63 -1.51 -23.91 -8.51
C LEU A 63 -0.88 -22.55 -8.20
N ILE A 64 0.27 -22.25 -8.82
CA ILE A 64 0.95 -20.96 -8.65
C ILE A 64 0.11 -19.82 -9.22
N LYS A 65 -0.48 -20.00 -10.41
CA LYS A 65 -1.41 -19.02 -10.99
C LYS A 65 -2.55 -18.70 -10.03
N PHE A 66 -3.15 -19.72 -9.43
CA PHE A 66 -4.27 -19.53 -8.52
C PHE A 66 -3.84 -18.82 -7.23
N ILE A 67 -2.77 -19.29 -6.57
CA ILE A 67 -2.31 -18.69 -5.31
C ILE A 67 -1.85 -17.25 -5.52
N SER A 68 -0.96 -17.01 -6.48
CA SER A 68 -0.44 -15.67 -6.75
C SER A 68 -1.52 -14.73 -7.29
N GLY A 69 -2.40 -15.25 -8.15
CA GLY A 69 -3.49 -14.47 -8.73
C GLY A 69 -4.54 -14.08 -7.70
N VAL A 70 -5.15 -15.06 -7.04
CA VAL A 70 -6.18 -14.82 -6.02
C VAL A 70 -5.60 -14.05 -4.83
N GLY A 71 -4.38 -14.38 -4.40
CA GLY A 71 -3.70 -13.69 -3.30
C GLY A 71 -3.57 -12.19 -3.56
N ASN A 72 -3.06 -11.79 -4.72
CA ASN A 72 -2.89 -10.38 -5.08
C ASN A 72 -4.22 -9.63 -5.23
N VAL A 73 -5.24 -10.28 -5.81
CA VAL A 73 -6.59 -9.70 -5.91
C VAL A 73 -7.19 -9.48 -4.53
N VAL A 74 -7.04 -10.42 -3.61
CA VAL A 74 -7.52 -10.27 -2.23
C VAL A 74 -6.79 -9.13 -1.52
N LEU A 75 -5.46 -9.03 -1.66
CA LEU A 75 -4.68 -7.93 -1.06
C LEU A 75 -5.13 -6.56 -1.57
N ALA A 76 -5.33 -6.42 -2.89
CA ALA A 76 -5.88 -5.23 -3.53
C ALA A 76 -7.28 -4.87 -2.99
N LEU A 77 -8.21 -5.83 -2.95
CA LEU A 77 -9.56 -5.58 -2.44
C LEU A 77 -9.57 -5.15 -0.97
N VAL A 78 -8.75 -5.79 -0.12
CA VAL A 78 -8.60 -5.43 1.30
C VAL A 78 -8.04 -4.01 1.42
N LEU A 79 -7.00 -3.68 0.67
CA LEU A 79 -6.43 -2.34 0.63
C LEU A 79 -7.49 -1.30 0.26
N TRP A 80 -8.18 -1.50 -0.87
CA TRP A 80 -9.18 -0.58 -1.39
C TRP A 80 -10.35 -0.37 -0.42
N TYR A 81 -10.86 -1.46 0.17
CA TYR A 81 -11.94 -1.42 1.15
C TYR A 81 -11.56 -0.57 2.36
N HIS A 82 -10.39 -0.83 2.95
CA HIS A 82 -9.93 -0.07 4.10
C HIS A 82 -9.58 1.38 3.74
N ALA A 83 -9.05 1.63 2.53
CA ALA A 83 -8.73 2.96 2.06
C ALA A 83 -9.97 3.85 1.99
N LYS A 84 -11.10 3.32 1.48
CA LYS A 84 -12.38 4.04 1.46
C LYS A 84 -12.94 4.32 2.85
N SER A 85 -12.70 3.43 3.80
CA SER A 85 -13.19 3.57 5.18
C SER A 85 -12.32 4.47 6.08
N THR A 86 -11.16 4.93 5.59
CA THR A 86 -10.20 5.67 6.39
C THR A 86 -10.65 7.11 6.62
N ASP A 87 -10.74 7.51 7.88
CA ASP A 87 -11.11 8.87 8.27
C ASP A 87 -9.86 9.73 8.48
N PHE A 88 -9.68 10.73 7.60
CA PHE A 88 -8.55 11.66 7.66
C PHE A 88 -8.60 12.63 8.84
N ARG A 89 -9.74 12.75 9.53
CA ARG A 89 -9.85 13.59 10.74
C ARG A 89 -9.34 12.87 11.98
N SER A 90 -9.20 11.54 11.91
CA SER A 90 -8.77 10.70 13.02
C SER A 90 -7.35 10.20 12.81
N LYS A 91 -6.39 10.73 13.58
CA LYS A 91 -5.01 10.21 13.61
C LYS A 91 -4.95 8.70 13.86
N LYS A 92 -5.84 8.20 14.72
CA LYS A 92 -5.93 6.77 15.03
C LYS A 92 -6.35 5.96 13.80
N SER A 93 -7.27 6.48 12.99
CA SER A 93 -7.69 5.83 11.74
C SER A 93 -6.52 5.77 10.73
N ILE A 94 -5.83 6.89 10.51
CA ILE A 94 -4.65 6.96 9.63
C ILE A 94 -3.54 6.00 10.11
N SER A 95 -3.21 6.01 11.41
CA SER A 95 -2.20 5.12 11.98
C SER A 95 -2.59 3.64 11.86
N SER A 96 -3.88 3.33 12.06
CA SER A 96 -4.40 1.98 11.85
C SER A 96 -4.28 1.53 10.40
N PHE A 97 -4.58 2.42 9.44
CA PHE A 97 -4.40 2.15 8.02
C PHE A 97 -2.92 1.93 7.67
N PHE A 98 -2.01 2.75 8.18
CA PHE A 98 -0.57 2.57 7.98
C PHE A 98 -0.09 1.19 8.49
N LYS A 99 -0.57 0.76 9.67
CA LYS A 99 -0.27 -0.60 10.20
C LYS A 99 -0.86 -1.70 9.32
N LEU A 100 -2.03 -1.48 8.72
CA LEU A 100 -2.61 -2.41 7.76
C LEU A 100 -1.70 -2.57 6.52
N ILE A 101 -1.17 -1.47 5.96
CA ILE A 101 -0.24 -1.53 4.83
C ILE A 101 0.95 -2.43 5.15
N TRP A 102 1.57 -2.28 6.33
CA TRP A 102 2.65 -3.17 6.76
C TRP A 102 2.25 -4.64 6.76
N LYS A 103 1.05 -4.98 7.25
CA LYS A 103 0.55 -6.36 7.25
C LYS A 103 0.36 -6.89 5.82
N LEU A 104 -0.21 -6.08 4.92
CA LEU A 104 -0.40 -6.46 3.52
C LEU A 104 0.94 -6.69 2.81
N LEU A 105 1.94 -5.84 3.07
CA LEU A 105 3.29 -6.02 2.54
C LEU A 105 3.97 -7.28 3.06
N CYS A 106 3.79 -7.62 4.34
CA CYS A 106 4.30 -8.89 4.88
C CYS A 106 3.71 -10.09 4.13
N VAL A 107 2.40 -10.09 3.87
CA VAL A 107 1.75 -11.17 3.10
C VAL A 107 2.27 -11.20 1.68
N GLU A 108 2.40 -10.05 1.03
CA GLU A 108 2.92 -9.97 -0.33
C GLU A 108 4.36 -10.48 -0.45
N TYR A 109 5.22 -10.18 0.53
CA TYR A 109 6.58 -10.72 0.57
C TYR A 109 6.61 -12.25 0.70
N LEU A 110 5.60 -12.86 1.31
CA LEU A 110 5.43 -14.32 1.33
C LEU A 110 4.96 -14.88 -0.02
N LEU A 111 4.15 -14.13 -0.77
CA LEU A 111 3.65 -14.53 -2.08
C LEU A 111 4.70 -14.38 -3.20
N MET A 112 5.58 -13.38 -3.07
CA MET A 112 6.53 -13.01 -4.13
C MET A 112 7.47 -14.14 -4.62
N PRO A 113 7.96 -15.07 -3.77
CA PRO A 113 8.75 -16.21 -4.24
C PRO A 113 8.00 -17.15 -5.18
N LEU A 114 6.66 -17.19 -5.11
CA LEU A 114 5.83 -18.06 -5.95
C LEU A 114 5.69 -17.54 -7.38
N VAL A 115 5.93 -16.24 -7.60
CA VAL A 115 5.77 -15.58 -8.90
C VAL A 115 7.04 -15.69 -9.77
N ARG A 116 8.07 -16.41 -9.31
CA ARG A 116 9.31 -16.66 -10.05
C ARG A 116 9.31 -18.00 -10.76
#